data_AF-A0A5C8BX93-F1
#
_entry.id   AF-A0A5C8BX93-F1
#
_cell.length_a   1.000
_cell.length_b   1.000
_cell.length_c   1.000
_cell.angle_alpha   90.00
_cell.angle_beta   90.00
_cell.angle_gamma   90.00
#
_symmetry.space_group_name_H-M   'P 1'
#
loop_
_entity.id
_entity.type
_entity.pdbx_description
1 polymer ?
#
loop_
_entity_poly.entity_id
_entity_poly.type
_entity_poly.pdbx_seq_one_letter_code
_entity_poly.pdbx_strand_id
1 'polypeptide(L)'
;MSEEFGPTGRPAVVLDDPGPRKSNGPAVVIAMCNQKGGVGKTTTTVSLGAALAELGRRVLLVDFDPQGSMTVGLGYNAHELEQSIYHVLMDREISLKDIILPTSVEGLDLAPANIDLSAAEMRLVTEVGREQALARAIHTVNRDYDVVLIDCQPSLGLLTVNALTASNGVIIPLECEYFALRGVALLNETIEKVRERTNFNLEIIGLLGTMYDGRTLHGREVLRTLVDGWGDKVFHTVIRRTVKFSDSTVAGEPITVFATNSPGAKAYRDLAKEVLQRCPDA
;
A
#
# COMPACT_ATOMS: atom_id res chain seq x y z
N MET A 1 -6.04 -21.47 30.52
CA MET A 1 -6.32 -21.25 29.09
C MET A 1 -4.98 -21.32 28.37
N SER A 2 -4.82 -22.21 27.39
CA SER A 2 -3.62 -22.22 26.56
C SER A 2 -3.57 -20.94 25.72
N GLU A 3 -2.46 -20.20 25.78
CA GLU A 3 -2.24 -19.06 24.87
C GLU A 3 -2.26 -19.57 23.42
N GLU A 4 -3.16 -19.02 22.61
CA GLU A 4 -3.22 -19.31 21.18
C GLU A 4 -2.16 -18.46 20.46
N PHE A 5 -1.36 -19.08 19.61
CA PHE A 5 -0.30 -18.41 18.87
C PHE A 5 -0.72 -18.14 17.43
N GLY A 6 -0.45 -16.92 16.96
CA GLY A 6 -0.67 -16.51 15.59
C GLY A 6 0.38 -17.08 14.63
N PRO A 7 0.24 -16.83 13.32
CA PRO A 7 1.17 -17.31 12.30
C PRO A 7 2.60 -16.76 12.48
N THR A 8 2.74 -15.61 13.14
CA THR A 8 4.03 -14.98 13.46
C THR A 8 4.78 -15.65 14.62
N GLY A 9 4.19 -16.66 15.28
CA GLY A 9 4.76 -17.25 16.49
C GLY A 9 4.67 -16.33 17.72
N ARG A 10 3.96 -15.19 17.62
CA ARG A 10 3.59 -14.33 18.75
C ARG A 10 2.19 -14.70 19.27
N PRO A 11 1.86 -14.37 20.53
CA PRO A 11 0.50 -14.51 21.03
C PRO A 11 -0.51 -13.88 20.08
N ALA A 12 -1.63 -14.56 19.84
CA ALA A 12 -2.70 -14.04 19.01
C ALA A 12 -3.27 -12.75 19.63
N VAL A 13 -3.52 -11.75 18.78
CA VAL A 13 -4.09 -10.47 19.20
C VAL A 13 -5.54 -10.41 18.75
N VAL A 14 -6.41 -9.94 19.64
CA VAL A 14 -7.80 -9.65 19.29
C VAL A 14 -7.84 -8.29 18.57
N LEU A 15 -8.28 -8.31 17.33
CA LEU A 15 -8.43 -7.10 16.52
C LEU A 15 -9.89 -6.63 16.61
N ASP A 16 -10.12 -5.74 17.58
CA ASP A 16 -11.42 -5.11 17.79
C ASP A 16 -11.85 -4.28 16.58
N ASP A 17 -13.16 -4.05 16.49
CA ASP A 17 -13.71 -3.10 15.52
C ASP A 17 -13.23 -1.68 15.87
N PRO A 18 -12.49 -1.00 14.98
CA PRO A 18 -11.98 0.34 15.25
C PRO A 18 -13.10 1.40 15.32
N GLY A 19 -14.31 1.06 14.87
CA GLY A 19 -15.43 1.99 14.77
C GLY A 19 -15.22 3.08 13.70
N PRO A 20 -16.10 4.09 13.67
CA PRO A 20 -15.97 5.19 12.72
C PRO A 20 -14.71 6.00 12.97
N ARG A 21 -14.22 6.67 11.92
CA ARG A 21 -13.09 7.60 12.04
C ARG A 21 -13.40 8.67 13.08
N LYS A 22 -12.46 8.89 14.00
CA LYS A 22 -12.60 9.86 15.10
C LYS A 22 -12.11 11.27 14.73
N SER A 23 -11.23 11.36 13.74
CA SER A 23 -10.56 12.60 13.33
C SER A 23 -11.25 13.23 12.12
N ASN A 24 -11.40 14.56 12.15
CA ASN A 24 -11.72 15.39 10.97
C ASN A 24 -10.44 15.98 10.33
N GLY A 25 -9.29 15.41 10.66
CA GLY A 25 -7.99 15.83 10.17
C GLY A 25 -7.73 15.44 8.72
N PRO A 26 -6.57 15.83 8.17
CA PRO A 26 -6.16 15.40 6.84
C PRO A 26 -6.07 13.87 6.74
N ALA A 27 -6.14 13.35 5.53
CA ALA A 27 -6.00 11.93 5.25
C ALA A 27 -4.65 11.40 5.75
N VAL A 28 -4.66 10.16 6.25
CA VAL A 28 -3.42 9.42 6.52
C VAL A 28 -2.92 8.80 5.22
N VAL A 29 -1.74 9.22 4.78
CA VAL A 29 -1.12 8.76 3.53
C VAL A 29 -0.15 7.62 3.83
N ILE A 30 -0.35 6.47 3.18
CA ILE A 30 0.42 5.24 3.40
C ILE A 30 0.99 4.74 2.08
N ALA A 31 2.32 4.64 1.98
CA ALA A 31 2.98 4.03 0.82
C ALA A 31 3.17 2.52 1.01
N MET A 32 2.90 1.77 -0.06
CA MET A 32 3.21 0.35 -0.18
C MET A 32 4.53 0.17 -0.93
N CYS A 33 5.62 -0.03 -0.18
CA CYS A 33 6.98 0.00 -0.74
C CYS A 33 7.72 -1.32 -0.55
N ASN A 34 8.37 -1.78 -1.62
CA ASN A 34 9.40 -2.83 -1.60
C ASN A 34 10.14 -2.84 -2.94
N GLN A 35 11.48 -2.93 -2.88
CA GLN A 35 12.35 -3.05 -4.05
C GLN A 35 12.07 -4.32 -4.88
N LYS A 36 11.62 -5.41 -4.26
CA LYS A 36 11.32 -6.66 -5.00
C LYS A 36 9.96 -6.54 -5.69
N GLY A 37 9.92 -6.88 -6.99
CA GLY A 37 8.67 -7.09 -7.73
C GLY A 37 7.92 -8.35 -7.26
N GLY A 38 6.61 -8.38 -7.45
CA GLY A 38 5.82 -9.60 -7.18
C GLY A 38 5.59 -9.95 -5.70
N VAL A 39 5.96 -9.08 -4.74
CA VAL A 39 5.74 -9.34 -3.29
C VAL A 39 4.31 -9.05 -2.79
N GLY A 40 3.40 -8.70 -3.70
CA GLY A 40 2.00 -8.39 -3.37
C GLY A 40 1.75 -6.95 -2.92
N LYS A 41 2.51 -5.96 -3.42
CA LYS A 41 2.26 -4.52 -3.19
C LYS A 41 0.88 -4.11 -3.70
N THR A 42 0.67 -4.16 -5.02
CA THR A 42 -0.60 -3.87 -5.68
C THR A 42 -1.79 -4.63 -5.10
N THR A 43 -1.65 -5.94 -4.92
CA THR A 43 -2.70 -6.77 -4.31
C THR A 43 -3.06 -6.30 -2.90
N THR A 44 -2.05 -5.91 -2.11
CA THR A 44 -2.24 -5.37 -0.77
C THR A 44 -2.88 -3.99 -0.83
N THR A 45 -2.43 -3.09 -1.71
CA THR A 45 -2.99 -1.75 -1.88
C THR A 45 -4.50 -1.82 -2.17
N VAL A 46 -4.89 -2.62 -3.16
CA VAL A 46 -6.30 -2.79 -3.56
C VAL A 46 -7.11 -3.46 -2.45
N SER A 47 -6.64 -4.57 -1.92
CA SER A 47 -7.42 -5.38 -0.96
C SER A 47 -7.53 -4.71 0.40
N LEU A 48 -6.48 -4.04 0.85
CA LEU A 48 -6.50 -3.23 2.08
C LEU A 48 -7.42 -2.02 1.91
N GLY A 49 -7.34 -1.32 0.77
CA GLY A 49 -8.20 -0.18 0.50
C GLY A 49 -9.68 -0.54 0.53
N ALA A 50 -10.05 -1.64 -0.13
CA ALA A 50 -11.42 -2.15 -0.07
C ALA A 50 -11.84 -2.57 1.35
N ALA A 51 -10.96 -3.21 2.12
CA ALA A 51 -11.24 -3.58 3.50
C ALA A 51 -11.37 -2.36 4.44
N LEU A 52 -10.62 -1.28 4.19
CA LEU A 52 -10.77 -0.01 4.91
C LEU A 52 -12.10 0.68 4.56
N ALA A 53 -12.50 0.63 3.28
CA ALA A 53 -13.80 1.14 2.83
C ALA A 53 -14.97 0.38 3.46
N GLU A 54 -14.88 -0.95 3.60
CA GLU A 54 -15.86 -1.77 4.35
C GLU A 54 -15.98 -1.34 5.82
N LEU A 55 -14.92 -0.77 6.41
CA LEU A 55 -14.90 -0.18 7.76
C LEU A 55 -15.31 1.30 7.78
N GLY A 56 -15.91 1.79 6.68
CA GLY A 56 -16.48 3.13 6.55
C GLY A 56 -15.45 4.24 6.33
N ARG A 57 -14.22 3.92 5.88
CA ARG A 57 -13.23 4.93 5.48
C ARG A 57 -13.43 5.35 4.04
N ARG A 58 -13.30 6.64 3.76
CA ARG A 58 -13.15 7.15 2.39
C ARG A 58 -11.69 6.95 1.98
N VAL A 59 -11.44 6.10 0.99
CA VAL A 59 -10.10 5.69 0.59
C VAL A 59 -9.81 6.12 -0.83
N LEU A 60 -8.65 6.74 -1.04
CA LEU A 60 -8.08 6.98 -2.36
C LEU A 60 -6.90 6.04 -2.59
N LEU A 61 -6.95 5.26 -3.66
CA LEU A 61 -5.81 4.51 -4.18
C LEU A 61 -5.05 5.39 -5.19
N VAL A 62 -3.74 5.47 -5.06
CA VAL A 62 -2.87 6.15 -6.03
C VAL A 62 -1.99 5.10 -6.68
N ASP A 63 -2.22 4.81 -7.95
CA ASP A 63 -1.33 3.97 -8.74
C ASP A 63 -0.08 4.80 -9.06
N PHE A 64 1.06 4.39 -8.51
CA PHE A 64 2.35 5.06 -8.69
C PHE A 64 3.41 4.10 -9.23
N ASP A 65 2.95 3.15 -10.04
CA ASP A 65 3.76 2.25 -10.84
C ASP A 65 3.48 2.50 -12.33
N PRO A 66 4.50 2.82 -13.16
CA PRO A 66 4.34 2.95 -14.60
C PRO A 66 3.73 1.72 -15.30
N GLN A 67 3.76 0.54 -14.67
CA GLN A 67 3.08 -0.64 -15.19
C GLN A 67 1.55 -0.54 -15.13
N GLY A 68 0.99 0.38 -14.33
CA GLY A 68 -0.47 0.58 -14.22
C GLY A 68 -1.22 -0.67 -13.76
N SER A 69 -0.56 -1.57 -13.02
CA SER A 69 -1.13 -2.89 -12.68
C SER A 69 -2.34 -2.77 -11.75
N MET A 70 -2.36 -1.75 -10.87
CA MET A 70 -3.53 -1.48 -10.02
C MET A 70 -4.69 -0.96 -10.86
N THR A 71 -4.41 -0.03 -11.77
CA THR A 71 -5.37 0.57 -12.70
C THR A 71 -6.07 -0.51 -13.52
N VAL A 72 -5.30 -1.39 -14.17
CA VAL A 72 -5.84 -2.51 -14.95
C VAL A 72 -6.56 -3.52 -14.04
N GLY A 73 -6.00 -3.82 -12.87
CA GLY A 73 -6.58 -4.76 -11.91
C GLY A 73 -7.92 -4.31 -11.30
N LEU A 74 -8.29 -3.04 -11.47
CA LEU A 74 -9.58 -2.46 -11.06
C LEU A 74 -10.54 -2.23 -12.26
N GLY A 75 -10.22 -2.82 -13.42
CA GLY A 75 -11.11 -2.83 -14.58
C GLY A 75 -10.95 -1.66 -15.54
N TYR A 76 -9.99 -0.76 -15.33
CA TYR A 76 -9.73 0.36 -16.24
C TYR A 76 -8.69 0.01 -17.31
N ASN A 77 -8.92 0.46 -18.54
CA ASN A 77 -7.94 0.30 -19.61
C ASN A 77 -6.91 1.45 -19.55
N ALA A 78 -5.70 1.14 -19.08
CA ALA A 78 -4.63 2.13 -18.95
C ALA A 78 -4.21 2.80 -20.29
N HIS A 79 -4.48 2.17 -21.44
CA HIS A 79 -4.19 2.74 -22.76
C HIS A 79 -5.24 3.74 -23.25
N GLU A 80 -6.44 3.72 -22.68
CA GLU A 80 -7.55 4.62 -23.04
C GLU A 80 -7.65 5.83 -22.10
N LEU A 81 -6.80 5.88 -21.07
CA LEU A 81 -6.75 7.03 -20.15
C LEU A 81 -6.20 8.26 -20.88
N GLU A 82 -7.05 9.27 -21.03
CA GLU A 82 -6.63 10.59 -21.54
C GLU A 82 -5.69 11.29 -20.56
N GLN A 83 -5.94 11.14 -19.26
CA GLN A 83 -5.16 11.72 -18.17
C GLN A 83 -4.89 10.68 -17.09
N SER A 84 -3.75 10.83 -16.42
CA SER A 84 -3.26 9.91 -15.39
C SER A 84 -2.40 10.67 -14.39
N ILE A 85 -1.89 9.99 -13.36
CA ILE A 85 -1.01 10.61 -12.36
C ILE A 85 0.24 11.24 -13.01
N TYR A 86 0.69 10.75 -14.17
CA TYR A 86 1.75 11.39 -14.94
C TYR A 86 1.43 12.86 -15.25
N HIS A 87 0.21 13.13 -15.72
CA HIS A 87 -0.23 14.47 -16.10
C HIS A 87 -0.29 15.39 -14.88
N VAL A 88 -0.79 14.90 -13.75
CA VAL A 88 -0.82 15.64 -12.48
C VAL A 88 0.59 16.06 -12.02
N LEU A 89 1.60 15.23 -12.27
CA LEU A 89 2.98 15.59 -11.92
C LEU A 89 3.60 16.59 -12.90
N MET A 90 3.22 16.53 -14.17
CA MET A 90 3.91 17.22 -15.27
C MET A 90 3.25 18.52 -15.72
N ASP A 91 1.94 18.66 -15.48
CA ASP A 91 1.12 19.79 -15.89
C ASP A 91 0.52 20.46 -14.65
N ARG A 92 0.74 21.76 -14.51
CA ARG A 92 0.26 22.54 -13.36
C ARG A 92 -1.23 22.84 -13.41
N GLU A 93 -1.85 22.70 -14.58
CA GLU A 93 -3.29 22.95 -14.75
C GLU A 93 -4.14 21.73 -14.37
N ILE A 94 -3.52 20.54 -14.32
CA ILE A 94 -4.19 19.28 -14.01
C ILE A 94 -4.00 18.97 -12.53
N SER A 95 -5.10 18.95 -11.78
CA SER A 95 -5.13 18.58 -10.37
C SER A 95 -5.37 17.08 -10.19
N LEU A 96 -5.09 16.57 -8.99
CA LEU A 96 -5.35 15.17 -8.69
C LEU A 96 -6.85 14.82 -8.83
N LYS A 97 -7.75 15.79 -8.57
CA LYS A 97 -9.20 15.60 -8.67
C LYS A 97 -9.68 15.30 -10.09
N ASP A 98 -8.97 15.82 -11.09
CA ASP A 98 -9.39 15.70 -12.49
C ASP A 98 -9.22 14.29 -13.05
N ILE A 99 -8.39 13.47 -12.39
CA ILE A 99 -8.09 12.09 -12.82
C ILE A 99 -8.70 11.02 -11.92
N ILE A 100 -9.41 11.39 -10.85
CA ILE A 100 -9.96 10.41 -9.91
C ILE A 100 -11.13 9.68 -10.57
N LEU A 101 -11.05 8.34 -10.52
CA LEU A 101 -12.04 7.42 -11.05
C LEU A 101 -12.69 6.65 -9.90
N PRO A 102 -14.02 6.48 -9.89
CA PRO A 102 -14.68 5.64 -8.90
C PRO A 102 -14.33 4.17 -9.12
N THR A 103 -14.35 3.35 -8.08
CA THR A 103 -14.26 1.88 -8.26
C THR A 103 -15.63 1.22 -8.13
N SER A 104 -15.69 -0.11 -8.27
CA SER A 104 -16.90 -0.89 -7.96
C SER A 104 -17.22 -0.96 -6.46
N VAL A 105 -16.31 -0.48 -5.60
CA VAL A 105 -16.47 -0.47 -4.14
C VAL A 105 -16.83 0.93 -3.67
N GLU A 106 -17.96 1.06 -2.97
CA GLU A 106 -18.38 2.32 -2.35
C GLU A 106 -17.34 2.81 -1.34
N GLY A 107 -17.00 4.11 -1.42
CA GLY A 107 -15.99 4.72 -0.56
C GLY A 107 -14.55 4.44 -0.98
N LEU A 108 -14.32 3.79 -2.13
CA LEU A 108 -13.00 3.53 -2.69
C LEU A 108 -12.86 4.13 -4.10
N ASP A 109 -11.92 5.05 -4.24
CA ASP A 109 -11.59 5.71 -5.50
C ASP A 109 -10.15 5.39 -5.95
N LEU A 110 -9.85 5.65 -7.22
CA LEU A 110 -8.56 5.40 -7.87
C LEU A 110 -8.06 6.66 -8.59
N ALA A 111 -6.84 7.09 -8.29
CA ALA A 111 -6.01 7.93 -9.16
C ALA A 111 -5.12 7.01 -10.03
N PRO A 112 -5.39 6.88 -11.33
CA PRO A 112 -4.80 5.86 -12.18
C PRO A 112 -3.41 6.23 -12.70
N ALA A 113 -2.67 5.22 -13.15
CA ALA A 113 -1.39 5.36 -13.83
C ALA A 113 -1.40 4.66 -15.19
N ASN A 114 -0.48 5.10 -16.05
CA ASN A 114 -0.19 4.49 -17.33
C ASN A 114 1.33 4.54 -17.59
N ILE A 115 1.76 3.98 -18.73
CA ILE A 115 3.17 3.86 -19.08
C ILE A 115 3.92 5.19 -19.16
N ASP A 116 3.21 6.31 -19.39
CA ASP A 116 3.80 7.65 -19.46
C ASP A 116 4.46 8.06 -18.14
N LEU A 117 4.04 7.50 -17.00
CA LEU A 117 4.66 7.74 -15.71
C LEU A 117 6.16 7.39 -15.71
N SER A 118 6.61 6.47 -16.57
CA SER A 118 8.05 6.17 -16.76
C SER A 118 8.85 7.38 -17.24
N ALA A 119 8.23 8.27 -18.03
CA ALA A 119 8.87 9.51 -18.49
C ALA A 119 8.93 10.57 -17.38
N ALA A 120 8.03 10.54 -16.40
CA ALA A 120 8.06 11.48 -15.28
C ALA A 120 9.37 11.39 -14.49
N GLU A 121 9.91 10.18 -14.30
CA GLU A 121 11.15 10.00 -13.55
C GLU A 121 12.33 10.78 -14.15
N MET A 122 12.44 10.81 -15.48
CA MET A 122 13.45 11.61 -16.18
C MET A 122 13.14 13.11 -16.15
N ARG A 123 11.86 13.49 -16.33
CA ARG A 123 11.45 14.90 -16.39
C ARG A 123 11.54 15.61 -15.03
N LEU A 124 11.26 14.90 -13.94
CA LEU A 124 11.35 15.44 -12.58
C LEU A 124 12.79 15.75 -12.17
N VAL A 125 13.82 15.19 -12.83
CA VAL A 125 15.22 15.41 -12.44
C VAL A 125 15.59 16.90 -12.40
N THR A 126 15.02 17.71 -13.30
CA THR A 126 15.29 19.15 -13.40
C THR A 126 14.32 20.02 -12.61
N GLU A 127 13.27 19.43 -12.02
CA GLU A 127 12.28 20.19 -11.26
C GLU A 127 12.82 20.57 -9.87
N VAL A 128 12.54 21.80 -9.44
CA VAL A 128 12.81 22.24 -8.08
C VAL A 128 11.79 21.61 -7.14
N GLY A 129 12.25 20.97 -6.07
CA GLY A 129 11.36 20.27 -5.14
C GLY A 129 10.73 19.01 -5.76
N ARG A 130 11.44 18.37 -6.69
CA ARG A 130 11.01 17.16 -7.41
C ARG A 130 10.62 16.00 -6.51
N GLU A 131 11.19 15.90 -5.32
CA GLU A 131 10.87 14.87 -4.33
C GLU A 131 9.49 15.10 -3.70
N GLN A 132 8.93 16.31 -3.82
CA GLN A 132 7.67 16.71 -3.21
C GLN A 132 6.52 16.80 -4.23
N ALA A 133 6.74 16.40 -5.49
CA ALA A 133 5.76 16.56 -6.56
C ALA A 133 4.44 15.83 -6.22
N LEU A 134 4.52 14.56 -5.80
CA LEU A 134 3.33 13.82 -5.39
C LEU A 134 2.69 14.38 -4.11
N ALA A 135 3.49 14.85 -3.15
CA ALA A 135 2.99 15.44 -1.91
C ALA A 135 2.15 16.69 -2.18
N ARG A 136 2.57 17.54 -3.12
CA ARG A 136 1.80 18.71 -3.57
C ARG A 136 0.47 18.30 -4.20
N ALA A 137 0.46 17.27 -5.03
CA ALA A 137 -0.77 16.76 -5.65
C ALA A 137 -1.76 16.22 -4.61
N ILE A 138 -1.31 15.35 -3.70
CA ILE A 138 -2.15 14.74 -2.65
C ILE A 138 -2.70 15.80 -1.69
N HIS A 139 -1.96 16.88 -1.43
CA HIS A 139 -2.44 17.97 -0.58
C HIS A 139 -3.79 18.56 -1.04
N THR A 140 -4.08 18.53 -2.36
CA THR A 140 -5.33 19.07 -2.92
C THR A 140 -6.58 18.26 -2.58
N VAL A 141 -6.43 17.01 -2.14
CA VAL A 141 -7.53 16.08 -1.81
C VAL A 141 -7.49 15.59 -0.36
N ASN A 142 -6.56 16.12 0.46
CA ASN A 142 -6.30 15.57 1.79
C ASN A 142 -7.48 15.69 2.78
N ARG A 143 -8.52 16.48 2.49
CA ARG A 143 -9.74 16.56 3.31
C ARG A 143 -10.91 15.76 2.74
N ASP A 144 -10.78 15.27 1.52
CA ASP A 144 -11.83 14.53 0.82
C ASP A 144 -11.79 13.04 1.20
N TYR A 145 -10.62 12.56 1.63
CA TYR A 145 -10.37 11.18 2.02
C TYR A 145 -9.91 11.06 3.47
N ASP A 146 -10.09 9.86 4.01
CA ASP A 146 -9.61 9.46 5.33
C ASP A 146 -8.25 8.76 5.23
N VAL A 147 -8.08 7.95 4.18
CA VAL A 147 -6.83 7.24 3.90
C VAL A 147 -6.46 7.40 2.43
N VAL A 148 -5.18 7.63 2.15
CA VAL A 148 -4.60 7.55 0.80
C VAL A 148 -3.59 6.42 0.78
N LEU A 149 -3.76 5.42 -0.08
CA LEU A 149 -2.82 4.32 -0.26
C LEU A 149 -2.06 4.49 -1.58
N ILE A 150 -0.73 4.53 -1.54
CA ILE A 150 0.11 4.69 -2.73
C ILE A 150 0.74 3.34 -3.10
N ASP A 151 0.45 2.82 -4.29
CA ASP A 151 1.11 1.63 -4.84
C ASP A 151 2.41 2.01 -5.54
N CYS A 152 3.55 1.63 -4.99
CA CYS A 152 4.85 2.02 -5.56
C CYS A 152 5.41 0.96 -6.51
N GLN A 153 6.11 1.42 -7.56
CA GLN A 153 6.91 0.57 -8.42
C GLN A 153 7.99 -0.24 -7.66
N PRO A 154 8.44 -1.39 -8.19
CA PRO A 154 9.52 -2.20 -7.61
C PRO A 154 10.91 -1.58 -7.87
N SER A 155 11.09 -0.32 -7.48
CA SER A 155 12.37 0.40 -7.56
C SER A 155 12.56 1.28 -6.32
N LEU A 156 13.78 1.76 -6.11
CA LEU A 156 14.10 2.77 -5.08
C LEU A 156 14.49 4.10 -5.76
N GLY A 157 13.86 4.39 -6.90
CA GLY A 157 14.08 5.59 -7.71
C GLY A 157 13.33 6.83 -7.20
N LEU A 158 13.25 7.85 -8.05
CA LEU A 158 12.69 9.16 -7.70
C LEU A 158 11.18 9.09 -7.43
N LEU A 159 10.45 8.21 -8.13
CA LEU A 159 9.02 8.00 -7.86
C LEU A 159 8.80 7.39 -6.46
N THR A 160 9.61 6.42 -6.06
CA THR A 160 9.53 5.86 -4.70
C THR A 160 9.87 6.91 -3.64
N VAL A 161 10.88 7.76 -3.89
CA VAL A 161 11.20 8.90 -3.00
C VAL A 161 10.03 9.88 -2.90
N ASN A 162 9.32 10.14 -4.01
CA ASN A 162 8.11 10.98 -4.01
C ASN A 162 7.00 10.38 -3.12
N ALA A 163 6.72 9.09 -3.28
CA ALA A 163 5.73 8.39 -2.48
C ALA A 163 6.09 8.43 -0.98
N LEU A 164 7.34 8.16 -0.63
CA LEU A 164 7.82 8.24 0.75
C LEU A 164 7.77 9.67 1.31
N THR A 165 8.10 10.67 0.50
CA THR A 165 8.02 12.09 0.90
C THR A 165 6.57 12.55 1.12
N ALA A 166 5.61 11.99 0.37
CA ALA A 166 4.19 12.30 0.51
C ALA A 166 3.50 11.55 1.66
N SER A 167 4.11 10.51 2.22
CA SER A 167 3.45 9.58 3.14
C SER A 167 3.61 9.94 4.62
N ASN A 168 2.59 9.68 5.42
CA ASN A 168 2.73 9.65 6.88
C ASN A 168 3.45 8.36 7.33
N GLY A 169 3.23 7.26 6.62
CA GLY A 169 3.93 6.02 6.92
C GLY A 169 4.03 5.03 5.77
N VAL A 170 4.77 3.96 6.00
CA VAL A 170 5.09 2.94 5.00
C VAL A 170 4.69 1.57 5.52
N ILE A 171 3.97 0.83 4.68
CA ILE A 171 3.80 -0.61 4.83
C ILE A 171 4.74 -1.29 3.84
N ILE A 172 5.44 -2.32 4.31
CA ILE A 172 6.42 -3.06 3.52
C ILE A 172 5.89 -4.48 3.31
N PRO A 173 5.18 -4.77 2.21
CA PRO A 173 4.80 -6.14 1.85
C PRO A 173 6.05 -6.91 1.44
N LEU A 174 6.21 -8.14 1.93
CA LEU A 174 7.34 -8.98 1.58
C LEU A 174 6.94 -10.44 1.46
N GLU A 175 7.41 -11.07 0.39
CA GLU A 175 7.27 -12.51 0.22
C GLU A 175 8.19 -13.21 1.24
N CYS A 176 7.67 -14.21 1.97
CA CYS A 176 8.42 -14.98 2.97
C CYS A 176 9.45 -15.94 2.33
N GLU A 177 10.43 -15.37 1.63
CA GLU A 177 11.56 -16.05 0.99
C GLU A 177 12.91 -15.60 1.57
N TYR A 178 13.95 -16.39 1.32
CA TYR A 178 15.31 -16.19 1.85
C TYR A 178 15.86 -14.75 1.71
N PHE A 179 15.63 -14.09 0.57
CA PHE A 179 16.17 -12.76 0.30
C PHE A 179 15.29 -11.59 0.81
N ALA A 180 14.19 -11.86 1.50
CA ALA A 180 13.26 -10.83 1.93
C ALA A 180 13.92 -9.76 2.81
N LEU A 181 14.77 -10.16 3.76
CA LEU A 181 15.45 -9.26 4.69
C LEU A 181 16.43 -8.30 4.00
N ARG A 182 17.07 -8.73 2.91
CA ARG A 182 18.01 -7.88 2.17
C ARG A 182 17.27 -6.73 1.49
N GLY A 183 16.10 -7.00 0.90
CA GLY A 183 15.27 -5.96 0.29
C GLY A 183 14.76 -4.95 1.31
N VAL A 184 14.38 -5.43 2.50
CA VAL A 184 13.96 -4.57 3.61
C VAL A 184 15.11 -3.66 4.08
N ALA A 185 16.34 -4.18 4.20
CA ALA A 185 17.49 -3.36 4.62
C ALA A 185 17.78 -2.20 3.65
N LEU A 186 17.76 -2.45 2.34
CA LEU A 186 17.96 -1.40 1.32
C LEU A 186 16.83 -0.37 1.31
N LEU A 187 15.58 -0.82 1.51
CA LEU A 187 14.45 0.10 1.65
C LEU A 187 14.59 0.95 2.92
N ASN A 188 15.05 0.37 4.03
CA ASN A 188 15.25 1.09 5.28
C ASN A 188 16.29 2.21 5.12
N GLU A 189 17.41 1.97 4.43
CA GLU A 189 18.39 3.03 4.11
C GLU A 189 17.77 4.18 3.30
N THR A 190 16.83 3.86 2.41
CA THR A 190 16.12 4.87 1.61
C THR A 190 15.14 5.65 2.46
N ILE A 191 14.36 4.98 3.32
CA ILE A 191 13.42 5.61 4.26
C ILE A 191 14.17 6.55 5.21
N GLU A 192 15.32 6.14 5.75
CA GLU A 192 16.13 7.00 6.63
C GLU A 192 16.61 8.26 5.92
N LYS A 193 17.10 8.15 4.68
CA LYS A 193 17.51 9.32 3.88
C LYS A 193 16.36 10.28 3.59
N VAL A 194 15.15 9.75 3.33
CA VAL A 194 13.94 10.56 3.14
C VAL A 194 13.58 11.25 4.46
N ARG A 195 13.63 10.53 5.58
CA ARG A 195 13.32 11.04 6.91
C ARG A 195 14.25 12.19 7.32
N GLU A 196 15.52 12.10 6.98
CA GLU A 196 16.52 13.14 7.30
C GLU A 196 16.43 14.40 6.43
N ARG A 197 15.76 14.34 5.27
CA ARG A 197 15.89 15.39 4.23
C ARG A 197 14.57 16.00 3.79
N THR A 198 13.53 15.19 3.60
CA THR A 198 12.30 15.63 2.94
C THR A 198 11.04 15.35 3.75
N ASN A 199 11.04 14.35 4.65
CA ASN A 199 9.88 14.00 5.45
C ASN A 199 10.23 13.45 6.85
N PHE A 200 10.49 14.36 7.80
CA PHE A 200 10.91 14.04 9.16
C PHE A 200 9.94 13.18 9.99
N ASN A 201 8.67 13.11 9.57
CA ASN A 201 7.62 12.39 10.29
C ASN A 201 7.33 11.00 9.66
N LEU A 202 8.09 10.58 8.65
CA LEU A 202 7.88 9.30 7.99
C LEU A 202 8.15 8.12 8.94
N GLU A 203 7.15 7.27 9.12
CA GLU A 203 7.27 6.07 9.96
C GLU A 203 7.08 4.76 9.19
N ILE A 204 7.77 3.71 9.61
CA ILE A 204 7.43 2.35 9.21
C ILE A 204 6.23 1.90 10.04
N ILE A 205 5.07 1.80 9.41
CA ILE A 205 3.82 1.31 10.02
C ILE A 205 3.96 -0.19 10.28
N GLY A 206 4.45 -0.94 9.30
CA GLY A 206 4.80 -2.33 9.53
C GLY A 206 5.25 -3.14 8.33
N LEU A 207 5.74 -4.34 8.62
CA LEU A 207 6.17 -5.35 7.66
C LEU A 207 5.09 -6.41 7.53
N LEU A 208 4.58 -6.62 6.32
CA LEU A 208 3.51 -7.57 6.03
C LEU A 208 4.06 -8.81 5.34
N GLY A 209 4.05 -9.95 6.02
CA GLY A 209 4.39 -11.24 5.43
C GLY A 209 3.32 -11.67 4.42
N THR A 210 3.69 -11.76 3.14
CA THR A 210 2.82 -12.20 2.05
C THR A 210 3.24 -13.53 1.47
N MET A 211 2.32 -14.16 0.73
CA MET A 211 2.46 -15.48 0.12
C MET A 211 2.92 -16.57 1.11
N TYR A 212 2.56 -16.43 2.38
CA TYR A 212 3.01 -17.28 3.46
C TYR A 212 2.45 -18.70 3.35
N ASP A 213 3.33 -19.71 3.45
CA ASP A 213 2.96 -21.12 3.61
C ASP A 213 3.55 -21.68 4.92
N GLY A 214 2.73 -21.69 5.96
CA GLY A 214 3.09 -22.20 7.28
C GLY A 214 3.29 -23.71 7.38
N ARG A 215 3.01 -24.46 6.30
CA ARG A 215 3.32 -25.91 6.23
C ARG A 215 4.80 -26.14 5.94
N THR A 216 5.48 -25.16 5.35
CA THR A 216 6.89 -25.27 5.01
C THR A 216 7.76 -24.82 6.19
N LEU A 217 8.90 -25.49 6.38
CA LEU A 217 9.91 -25.03 7.34
C LEU A 217 10.41 -23.63 6.94
N HIS A 218 10.69 -23.44 5.65
CA HIS A 218 11.20 -22.19 5.10
C HIS A 218 10.31 -20.99 5.41
N GLY A 219 9.00 -21.06 5.12
CA GLY A 219 8.08 -19.95 5.39
C GLY A 219 8.01 -19.58 6.87
N ARG A 220 8.07 -20.58 7.77
CA ARG A 220 8.09 -20.36 9.23
C ARG A 220 9.39 -19.72 9.70
N GLU A 221 10.55 -20.17 9.19
CA GLU A 221 11.86 -19.62 9.54
C GLU A 221 12.04 -18.17 9.07
N VAL A 222 11.60 -17.85 7.84
CA VAL A 222 11.67 -16.48 7.33
C VAL A 222 10.81 -15.55 8.18
N LEU A 223 9.57 -15.96 8.48
CA LEU A 223 8.67 -15.15 9.30
C LEU A 223 9.20 -14.98 10.73
N ARG A 224 9.78 -16.02 11.33
CA ARG A 224 10.45 -15.92 12.63
C ARG A 224 11.61 -14.94 12.58
N THR A 225 12.49 -15.03 11.58
CA THR A 225 13.63 -14.12 11.44
C THR A 225 13.19 -12.66 11.28
N LEU A 226 12.07 -12.43 10.58
CA LEU A 226 11.47 -11.10 10.50
C LEU A 226 11.02 -10.59 11.87
N VAL A 227 10.32 -11.42 12.64
CA VAL A 227 9.87 -11.06 13.99
C VAL A 227 11.07 -10.84 14.92
N ASP A 228 12.10 -11.68 14.86
CA ASP A 228 13.31 -11.54 15.67
C ASP A 228 14.06 -10.22 15.35
N GLY A 229 14.05 -9.79 14.08
CA GLY A 229 14.72 -8.56 13.64
C GLY A 229 13.91 -7.27 13.78
N TRP A 230 12.58 -7.34 13.66
CA TRP A 230 11.70 -6.15 13.55
C TRP A 230 10.63 -6.08 14.65
N GLY A 231 10.49 -7.12 15.47
CA GLY A 231 9.58 -7.18 16.60
C GLY A 231 8.16 -6.75 16.24
N ASP A 232 7.66 -5.75 16.96
CA ASP A 232 6.29 -5.26 16.84
C ASP A 232 5.99 -4.54 15.51
N LYS A 233 7.03 -4.18 14.75
CA LYS A 233 6.83 -3.65 13.39
C LYS A 233 6.31 -4.72 12.43
N VAL A 234 6.50 -6.02 12.69
CA VAL A 234 5.85 -7.06 11.89
C VAL A 234 4.35 -7.08 12.20
N PHE A 235 3.50 -7.16 11.18
CA PHE A 235 2.05 -7.35 11.38
C PHE A 235 1.76 -8.74 11.98
N HIS A 236 0.78 -8.85 12.87
CA HIS A 236 0.28 -10.15 13.33
C HIS A 236 -0.40 -10.90 12.19
N THR A 237 -1.09 -10.14 11.34
CA THR A 237 -1.73 -10.63 10.14
C THR A 237 -0.71 -11.00 9.06
N VAL A 238 -0.89 -12.15 8.43
CA VAL A 238 -0.09 -12.59 7.25
C VAL A 238 -1.01 -12.98 6.10
N ILE A 239 -0.56 -12.73 4.88
CA ILE A 239 -1.32 -13.05 3.66
C ILE A 239 -0.81 -14.38 3.12
N ARG A 240 -1.69 -15.39 3.06
CA ARG A 240 -1.35 -16.72 2.52
C ARG A 240 -1.42 -16.73 0.99
N ARG A 241 -0.64 -17.62 0.36
CA ARG A 241 -0.71 -17.84 -1.09
C ARG A 241 -2.07 -18.43 -1.48
N THR A 242 -2.72 -17.88 -2.49
CA THR A 242 -3.97 -18.40 -3.06
C THR A 242 -4.13 -17.94 -4.51
N VAL A 243 -4.72 -18.79 -5.36
CA VAL A 243 -5.04 -18.45 -6.76
C VAL A 243 -6.13 -17.38 -6.88
N LYS A 244 -6.97 -17.23 -5.85
CA LYS A 244 -8.08 -16.28 -5.83
C LYS A 244 -7.67 -14.82 -6.01
N PHE A 245 -6.42 -14.46 -5.67
CA PHE A 245 -5.91 -13.11 -5.93
C PHE A 245 -5.71 -12.85 -7.43
N SER A 246 -5.21 -13.83 -8.16
CA SER A 246 -5.10 -13.75 -9.62
C SER A 246 -6.49 -13.68 -10.24
N ASP A 247 -7.42 -14.51 -9.77
CA ASP A 247 -8.80 -14.52 -10.27
C ASP A 247 -9.50 -13.18 -10.02
N SER A 248 -9.30 -12.57 -8.85
CA SER A 248 -9.91 -11.27 -8.51
C SER A 248 -9.36 -10.14 -9.39
N THR A 249 -8.04 -10.13 -9.66
CA THR A 249 -7.44 -9.17 -10.60
C THR A 249 -8.03 -9.32 -12.01
N VAL A 250 -8.22 -10.55 -12.49
CA VAL A 250 -8.84 -10.79 -13.80
C VAL A 250 -10.30 -10.33 -13.83
N ALA A 251 -11.02 -10.46 -12.72
CA ALA A 251 -12.39 -9.98 -12.57
C ALA A 251 -12.50 -8.45 -12.47
N GLY A 252 -11.39 -7.73 -12.25
CA GLY A 252 -11.39 -6.28 -12.07
C GLY A 252 -11.93 -5.84 -10.70
N GLU A 253 -11.92 -6.72 -9.69
CA GLU A 253 -12.53 -6.46 -8.39
C GLU A 253 -11.58 -6.82 -7.23
N PRO A 254 -11.64 -6.10 -6.10
CA PRO A 254 -10.92 -6.50 -4.89
C PRO A 254 -11.34 -7.88 -4.37
N ILE A 255 -10.42 -8.60 -3.73
CA ILE A 255 -10.68 -9.94 -3.16
C ILE A 255 -11.84 -9.96 -2.16
N THR A 256 -12.08 -8.84 -1.47
CA THR A 256 -13.15 -8.69 -0.47
C THR A 256 -14.55 -8.71 -1.11
N VAL A 257 -14.65 -8.30 -2.38
CA VAL A 257 -15.88 -8.40 -3.18
C VAL A 257 -15.91 -9.75 -3.90
N PHE A 258 -14.90 -10.02 -4.72
CA PHE A 258 -14.83 -11.20 -5.59
C PHE A 258 -14.93 -12.52 -4.82
N ALA A 259 -14.25 -12.61 -3.67
CA ALA A 259 -14.22 -13.81 -2.85
C ALA A 259 -14.35 -13.48 -1.35
N THR A 260 -15.43 -12.78 -1.01
CA THR A 260 -15.71 -12.23 0.33
C THR A 260 -15.49 -13.20 1.50
N ASN A 261 -15.89 -14.47 1.37
CA ASN A 261 -15.75 -15.47 2.43
C ASN A 261 -14.41 -16.23 2.39
N SER A 262 -13.47 -15.81 1.55
CA SER A 262 -12.17 -16.48 1.42
C SER A 262 -11.24 -16.15 2.59
N PRO A 263 -10.28 -17.04 2.92
CA PRO A 263 -9.25 -16.73 3.89
C PRO A 263 -8.42 -15.48 3.55
N GLY A 264 -8.24 -15.18 2.26
CA GLY A 264 -7.52 -13.97 1.81
C GLY A 264 -8.31 -12.69 2.10
N ALA A 265 -9.61 -12.68 1.80
CA ALA A 265 -10.49 -11.55 2.14
C ALA A 265 -10.54 -11.32 3.66
N LYS A 266 -10.68 -12.39 4.45
CA LYS A 266 -10.63 -12.29 5.91
C LYS A 266 -9.29 -11.71 6.39
N ALA A 267 -8.16 -12.17 5.85
CA ALA A 267 -6.85 -11.67 6.22
C ALA A 267 -6.69 -10.17 5.91
N TYR A 268 -7.23 -9.66 4.80
CA TYR A 268 -7.17 -8.21 4.52
C TYR A 268 -8.10 -7.38 5.43
N ARG A 269 -9.24 -7.93 5.87
CA ARG A 269 -10.08 -7.29 6.90
C ARG A 269 -9.37 -7.23 8.26
N ASP A 270 -8.71 -8.31 8.64
CA ASP A 270 -7.89 -8.33 9.86
C ASP A 270 -6.72 -7.33 9.75
N LEU A 271 -6.05 -7.28 8.60
CA LEU A 271 -4.99 -6.29 8.34
C LEU A 271 -5.51 -4.85 8.42
N ALA A 272 -6.70 -4.56 7.87
CA ALA A 272 -7.30 -3.23 7.95
C ALA A 272 -7.50 -2.76 9.39
N LYS A 273 -7.98 -3.64 10.27
CA LYS A 273 -8.10 -3.34 11.70
C LYS A 273 -6.74 -3.09 12.35
N GLU A 274 -5.75 -3.92 12.05
CA GLU A 274 -4.39 -3.78 12.60
C GLU A 274 -3.73 -2.47 12.12
N VAL A 275 -3.96 -2.06 10.87
CA VAL A 275 -3.52 -0.76 10.34
C VAL A 275 -4.19 0.39 11.07
N LEU A 276 -5.52 0.34 11.27
CA LEU A 276 -6.25 1.40 11.99
C LEU A 276 -5.85 1.50 13.47
N GLN A 277 -5.41 0.41 14.10
CA GLN A 277 -4.82 0.44 15.44
C GLN A 277 -3.45 1.16 15.46
N ARG A 278 -2.64 0.97 14.42
CA ARG A 278 -1.32 1.63 14.30
C ARG A 278 -1.41 3.07 13.79
N CYS A 279 -2.50 3.42 13.11
CA CYS A 279 -2.76 4.73 12.52
C CYS A 279 -4.12 5.27 13.01
N PRO A 280 -4.25 5.74 14.26
CA PRO A 280 -5.54 6.09 14.85
C PRO A 280 -6.25 7.28 14.20
N ASP A 281 -5.54 8.10 13.43
CA ASP A 281 -6.09 9.23 12.67
C ASP A 281 -6.71 8.81 11.31
N ALA A 282 -6.55 7.54 10.94
CA ALA A 282 -7.07 6.94 9.70
C ALA A 282 -8.54 6.52 9.81
#